data_AF-E3GNP5-F1
#
_entry.id   AF-E3GNP5-F1
#
_cell.length_a   1.000
_cell.length_b   1.000
_cell.length_c   1.000
_cell.angle_alpha   90.00
_cell.angle_beta   90.00
_cell.angle_gamma   90.00
#
_symmetry.space_group_name_H-M   'P 1'
#
loop_
_entity.id
_entity.type
_entity.pdbx_description
1 polymer ?
#
loop_
_entity_poly.entity_id
_entity_poly.type
_entity_poly.pdbx_seq_one_letter_code
_entity_poly.pdbx_strand_id
1 'polypeptide(L)' 'MLYEFKLKTDRENMHDITPQVWEAVQKSGIKDGTVTVFAPHTTAAITINENADPDVVHDMLIGLAVAFRGTWVRIPPSPP' A
#
# COMPACT_ATOMS: atom_id res chain seq x y z
N MET A 1 -4.76 -19.41 -2.77
CA MET A 1 -3.91 -19.48 -1.56
C MET A 1 -3.88 -18.09 -0.94
N LEU A 2 -3.82 -17.99 0.39
CA LEU A 2 -3.76 -16.71 1.10
C LEU A 2 -2.43 -16.63 1.87
N TYR A 3 -1.73 -15.52 1.70
CA TYR A 3 -0.50 -15.21 2.43
C TYR A 3 -0.70 -13.87 3.16
N GLU A 4 -0.33 -13.81 4.43
CA GLU A 4 -0.39 -12.59 5.23
C GLU A 4 1.02 -12.09 5.52
N PHE A 5 1.24 -10.80 5.31
CA PHE A 5 2.48 -10.11 5.67
C PHE A 5 2.16 -8.94 6.57
N LYS A 6 2.92 -8.80 7.66
CA LYS A 6 2.82 -7.65 8.57
C LYS A 6 3.93 -6.67 8.25
N LEU A 7 3.55 -5.42 8.00
CA LEU A 7 4.48 -4.33 7.72
C LEU A 7 4.52 -3.40 8.93
N LYS A 8 5.73 -2.96 9.29
CA LYS A 8 5.92 -1.85 10.21
C LYS A 8 6.18 -0.61 9.36
N THR A 9 5.32 0.39 9.50
CA THR A 9 5.33 1.58 8.64
C THR A 9 5.48 2.85 9.44
N ASP A 10 5.90 3.92 8.76
CA ASP A 10 5.80 5.28 9.29
C ASP A 10 4.34 5.76 9.27
N ARG A 11 4.10 6.98 9.76
CA ARG A 11 2.77 7.61 9.70
C ARG A 11 2.26 7.77 8.26
N GLU A 12 3.15 8.13 7.35
CA GLU A 12 2.85 8.39 5.94
C GLU A 12 4.12 8.11 5.12
N ASN A 13 4.06 7.10 4.24
CA ASN A 13 5.16 6.73 3.36
C ASN A 13 4.65 5.77 2.27
N MET A 14 5.45 5.55 1.23
CA MET A 14 5.24 4.47 0.27
C MET A 14 6.29 3.38 0.53
N HIS A 15 5.85 2.15 0.71
CA HIS A 15 6.74 1.02 0.98
C HIS A 15 6.72 0.04 -0.18
N ASP A 16 7.90 -0.32 -0.69
CA ASP A 16 8.01 -1.37 -1.69
C ASP A 16 7.69 -2.74 -1.05
N ILE A 17 6.62 -3.36 -1.54
CA ILE A 17 6.15 -4.68 -1.11
C ILE A 17 6.37 -5.76 -2.18
N THR A 18 7.06 -5.43 -3.27
CA THR A 18 7.38 -6.36 -4.36
C THR A 18 8.08 -7.62 -3.85
N PRO A 19 9.04 -7.55 -2.89
CA PRO A 19 9.67 -8.76 -2.35
C PRO A 19 8.67 -9.72 -1.67
N GLN A 20 7.69 -9.19 -0.94
CA GLN A 20 6.68 -9.96 -0.22
C GLN A 20 5.69 -10.61 -1.21
N VAL A 21 5.27 -9.86 -2.23
CA VAL A 21 4.42 -10.39 -3.31
C VAL A 21 5.16 -11.49 -4.09
N TRP A 22 6.44 -11.27 -4.39
CA TRP A 22 7.28 -12.27 -5.06
C TRP A 22 7.44 -13.54 -4.23
N GLU A 23 7.68 -13.41 -2.93
CA GLU A 23 7.74 -14.53 -2.00
C GLU A 23 6.44 -15.35 -2.02
N ALA A 24 5.28 -14.69 -2.00
CA ALA A 24 3.98 -15.36 -2.09
C ALA A 24 3.79 -16.10 -3.43
N VAL A 25 4.18 -15.49 -4.54
CA VAL A 25 4.13 -16.12 -5.88
C VAL A 25 5.02 -17.36 -5.92
N GLN A 26 6.26 -17.26 -5.46
CA GLN A 26 7.19 -18.39 -5.43
C GLN A 26 6.66 -19.54 -4.56
N LYS A 27 6.15 -19.23 -3.36
CA LYS A 27 5.55 -20.22 -2.45
C LYS A 27 4.28 -20.87 -3.01
N SER A 28 3.57 -20.19 -3.90
CA SER A 28 2.34 -20.73 -4.49
C SER A 28 2.59 -21.86 -5.49
N GLY A 29 3.78 -21.87 -6.12
CA GLY A 29 4.11 -22.80 -7.21
C GLY A 29 3.31 -22.60 -8.50
N ILE A 30 2.43 -21.60 -8.56
CA ILE A 30 1.61 -21.28 -9.74
C ILE A 30 2.51 -20.71 -10.84
N LYS A 31 2.38 -21.24 -12.06
CA LYS A 31 3.15 -20.79 -13.23
C LYS A 31 2.44 -19.71 -14.03
N ASP A 32 1.12 -19.84 -14.16
CA ASP A 32 0.26 -18.92 -14.89
C ASP A 32 -1.01 -18.67 -14.09
N GLY A 33 -1.34 -17.39 -13.87
CA GLY A 33 -2.49 -16.98 -13.08
C GLY A 33 -2.42 -15.51 -12.68
N THR A 34 -3.29 -15.13 -11.74
CA THR A 34 -3.39 -13.76 -11.25
C THR A 34 -3.11 -13.69 -9.75
N VAL A 35 -2.47 -12.60 -9.31
CA VAL A 35 -2.26 -12.29 -7.90
C VAL A 35 -3.16 -11.12 -7.53
N THR A 36 -3.90 -11.25 -6.43
CA THR A 36 -4.64 -10.14 -5.82
C THR A 36 -3.91 -9.70 -4.57
N VAL A 37 -3.54 -8.42 -4.50
CA VAL A 37 -2.92 -7.81 -3.33
C VAL A 37 -3.95 -6.90 -2.67
N PHE A 38 -4.16 -7.07 -1.37
CA PHE A 38 -5.21 -6.39 -0.63
C PHE A 38 -4.69 -5.84 0.70
N ALA A 39 -5.04 -4.59 1.01
CA ALA A 39 -4.79 -3.97 2.31
C ALA A 39 -6.09 -3.97 3.14
N PRO A 40 -6.18 -4.70 4.26
CA PRO A 40 -7.38 -4.73 5.11
C PRO A 40 -7.51 -3.48 6.00
N HIS A 41 -7.00 -2.33 5.56
CA HIS A 41 -6.93 -1.09 6.34
C HIS A 41 -7.57 0.05 5.54
N THR A 42 -8.41 0.85 6.18
CA THR A 42 -9.10 1.98 5.55
C THR A 42 -8.21 3.22 5.34
N THR A 43 -7.03 3.23 5.94
CA THR A 43 -6.06 4.34 5.91
C THR A 43 -4.78 4.00 5.18
N ALA A 44 -4.77 2.90 4.40
CA ALA A 44 -3.65 2.51 3.55
C ALA A 44 -4.18 2.04 2.19
N ALA A 45 -3.34 2.11 1.16
CA ALA A 45 -3.69 1.70 -0.19
C ALA A 45 -2.54 0.92 -0.83
N ILE A 46 -2.87 0.15 -1.87
CA ILE A 46 -1.92 -0.54 -2.73
C ILE A 46 -1.93 0.16 -4.09
N THR A 47 -0.75 0.46 -4.62
CA THR A 47 -0.59 1.02 -5.96
C THR A 47 0.59 0.35 -6.66
N ILE A 48 0.63 0.47 -7.99
CA ILE A 48 1.78 0.10 -8.82
C ILE A 48 2.26 1.38 -9.49
N ASN A 49 3.55 1.70 -9.31
CA ASN A 49 4.17 2.87 -9.91
C ASN A 49 5.66 2.57 -10.20
N GLU A 50 6.35 3.51 -10.84
CA GLU A 50 7.80 3.47 -11.00
C GLU A 50 8.49 3.44 -9.63
N ASN A 51 9.49 2.56 -9.52
CA ASN A 51 10.28 2.34 -8.28
C ASN A 51 11.79 2.47 -8.53
N ALA A 52 12.19 3.04 -9.68
CA ALA A 52 13.60 3.26 -10.02
C ALA A 52 14.11 4.61 -9.51
N ASP A 53 13.22 5.59 -9.41
CA ASP A 53 13.53 6.95 -8.97
C ASP A 53 12.83 7.25 -7.63
N PRO A 54 13.57 7.49 -6.53
CA PRO A 54 12.98 7.85 -5.24
C PRO A 54 12.19 9.17 -5.28
N ASP A 55 12.45 10.06 -6.26
CA ASP A 55 11.74 11.33 -6.38
C ASP A 55 10.25 11.12 -6.73
N VAL A 56 9.90 10.03 -7.42
CA VAL A 56 8.50 9.67 -7.72
C VAL A 56 7.71 9.42 -6.44
N VAL A 57 8.30 8.74 -5.45
CA VAL A 57 7.66 8.52 -4.15
C VAL A 57 7.46 9.86 -3.44
N HIS A 58 8.46 10.74 -3.48
CA HIS A 58 8.38 12.05 -2.85
C HIS A 58 7.27 12.91 -3.47
N ASP A 59 7.21 12.98 -4.80
CA ASP A 59 6.23 13.75 -5.54
C ASP A 59 4.81 13.23 -5.32
N MET A 60 4.63 11.92 -5.26
CA MET A 60 3.34 11.30 -4.93
C MET A 60 2.86 11.71 -3.54
N LEU A 61 3.73 11.66 -2.52
CA LEU A 61 3.39 12.06 -1.16
C LEU A 61 3.03 13.54 -1.09
N ILE A 62 3.82 14.42 -1.72
CA ILE A 62 3.50 15.86 -1.80
C ILE A 62 2.19 16.09 -2.53
N GLY A 63 2.01 15.47 -3.70
CA GLY A 63 0.83 15.63 -4.54
C GLY A 63 -0.44 15.24 -3.80
N LEU A 64 -0.43 14.10 -3.10
CA LEU A 64 -1.54 13.66 -2.25
C LEU A 64 -1.79 14.64 -1.10
N ALA A 65 -0.73 15.04 -0.39
CA ALA A 65 -0.85 15.99 0.72
C ALA A 65 -1.45 17.34 0.28
N VAL A 66 -1.10 17.81 -0.92
CA VAL A 66 -1.64 19.05 -1.50
C VAL A 66 -3.09 18.85 -1.98
N ALA A 67 -3.37 17.79 -2.73
CA ALA A 67 -4.70 17.52 -3.27
C ALA A 67 -5.76 17.34 -2.17
N PHE A 68 -5.35 16.76 -1.04
CA PHE A 68 -6.20 16.46 0.10
C PHE A 68 -5.95 17.42 1.28
N ARG A 69 -5.40 18.61 1.02
CA ARG A 69 -5.14 19.64 2.04
C ARG A 69 -6.44 20.32 2.46
N GLY A 70 -7.17 19.74 3.41
CA GLY A 70 -8.40 20.29 3.98
C GLY A 70 -8.48 20.12 5.50
N THR A 71 -9.35 20.91 6.14
CA THR A 71 -9.80 20.66 7.52
C THR A 71 -10.71 19.44 7.51
N TRP A 72 -10.12 18.26 7.53
CA TRP A 72 -10.85 17.00 7.65
C TRP A 72 -11.62 16.97 8.97
N VAL A 73 -12.96 16.98 8.89
CA VAL A 73 -13.79 16.60 10.03
C VAL A 73 -13.65 15.09 10.18
N ARG A 74 -12.86 14.66 11.17
CA ARG A 74 -12.76 13.24 11.51
C ARG A 74 -14.12 12.83 12.08
N ILE A 75 -14.92 12.11 11.29
CA ILE A 75 -16.18 11.55 11.78
C ILE A 75 -15.78 10.59 12.91
N PRO A 76 -16.26 10.80 14.15
CA PRO A 76 -15.94 9.89 15.24
C PRO A 76 -16.40 8.47 14.85
N PRO A 77 -15.64 7.44 15.25
CA PRO A 77 -16.04 6.06 14.98
C PRO A 77 -17.47 5.85 15.50
N SER A 78 -18.29 5.14 14.73
CA SER A 78 -19.59 4.68 15.21
C SER A 78 -19.37 3.87 16.50
N PRO A 79 -20.18 4.08 17.55
CA PRO A 79 -20.10 3.24 18.73
C PRO A 79 -20.33 1.76 18.36
N PRO A 80 -19.75 0.83 19.13
CA PRO A 80 -19.86 -0.60 18.88
C PRO A 80 -21.31 -1.11 18.96
#